data_AF-A0A925E6Q5-F1
#
_entry.id   AF-A0A925E6Q5-F1
#
_cell.length_a   1.000
_cell.length_b   1.000
_cell.length_c   1.000
_cell.angle_alpha   90.00
_cell.angle_beta   90.00
_cell.angle_gamma   90.00
#
_symmetry.space_group_name_H-M   'P 1'
#
loop_
_entity.id
_entity.type
_entity.pdbx_description
1 polymer ?
#
loop_
_entity_poly.entity_id
_entity_poly.type
_entity_poly.pdbx_seq_one_letter_code
_entity_poly.pdbx_strand_id
1 'polypeptide(L)' 'MPVGPTASVVGRNATNTWWQVHYNGVVGWVSAIYAPIQANADLNVIPVTG' A
#
# COMPACT_ATOMS: atom_id res chain seq x y z
N MET A 1 5.77 -20.11 4.97
CA MET A 1 6.64 -18.95 5.28
C MET A 1 5.73 -17.85 5.79
N PRO A 2 5.91 -17.30 7.01
CA PRO A 2 5.01 -16.26 7.48
C PRO A 2 5.32 -14.99 6.71
N VAL A 3 4.33 -14.50 5.97
CA VAL A 3 4.35 -13.15 5.44
C VAL A 3 4.41 -12.21 6.66
N GLY A 4 5.21 -11.14 6.59
CA GLY A 4 5.23 -10.13 7.64
C GLY A 4 3.83 -9.54 7.90
N PRO A 5 3.67 -8.65 8.89
CA PRO A 5 2.39 -7.99 9.13
C PRO A 5 1.86 -7.37 7.83
N THR A 6 0.67 -7.79 7.41
CA THR A 6 -0.01 -7.26 6.23
C THR A 6 -0.74 -5.98 6.61
N ALA A 7 -0.59 -4.93 5.81
CA ALA A 7 -1.33 -3.69 5.95
C ALA A 7 -2.25 -3.50 4.74
N SER A 8 -3.42 -2.90 4.97
CA SER A 8 -4.34 -2.60 3.88
C SER A 8 -3.89 -1.33 3.18
N VAL A 9 -3.61 -1.41 1.88
CA VAL A 9 -3.32 -0.21 1.08
C VAL A 9 -4.64 0.50 0.79
N VAL A 10 -4.78 1.73 1.27
CA VAL A 10 -5.98 2.57 1.10
C VAL A 10 -5.80 3.63 0.02
N GLY A 11 -4.56 3.88 -0.41
CA GLY A 11 -4.26 4.88 -1.43
C GLY A 11 -2.87 4.69 -2.02
N ARG A 12 -2.61 5.40 -3.12
CA ARG A 12 -1.31 5.44 -3.79
C ARG A 12 -1.06 6.81 -4.39
N ASN A 13 0.20 7.14 -4.63
CA ASN A 13 0.51 8.32 -5.42
C ASN A 13 0.42 8.01 -6.93
N ALA A 14 0.35 9.05 -7.75
CA ALA A 14 0.23 8.92 -9.21
C ALA A 14 1.42 8.20 -9.88
N THR A 15 2.60 8.24 -9.25
CA THR A 15 3.82 7.59 -9.75
C THR A 15 4.05 6.18 -9.17
N ASN A 16 3.11 5.65 -8.38
CA ASN A 16 3.22 4.35 -7.69
C ASN A 16 4.50 4.19 -6.86
N THR A 17 5.06 5.30 -6.37
CA THR A 17 6.29 5.29 -5.55
C THR A 17 5.99 5.23 -4.06
N TRP A 18 4.77 5.59 -3.68
CA TRP A 18 4.29 5.62 -2.31
C TRP A 18 2.92 4.98 -2.21
N TRP A 19 2.76 4.16 -1.17
CA TRP A 19 1.50 3.54 -0.78
C TRP A 19 1.01 4.18 0.50
N GLN A 20 -0.25 4.57 0.53
CA GLN A 20 -0.92 4.94 1.76
C GLN A 20 -1.49 3.65 2.36
N VAL A 21 -0.97 3.26 3.51
CA VAL A 21 -1.36 2.04 4.22
C VAL A 21 -2.10 2.40 5.50
N HIS A 22 -3.16 1.65 5.77
CA HIS A 22 -3.90 1.69 7.01
C HIS A 22 -3.58 0.45 7.83
N TYR A 23 -3.02 0.66 9.02
CA TYR A 23 -2.68 -0.41 9.95
C TYR A 23 -3.14 -0.03 11.35
N ASN A 24 -4.06 -0.82 11.92
CA ASN A 24 -4.52 -0.69 13.31
C ASN A 24 -5.00 0.73 13.69
N GLY A 25 -5.75 1.40 12.80
CA GLY A 25 -6.27 2.76 13.04
C GLY A 25 -5.33 3.89 12.62
N VAL A 26 -4.09 3.58 12.20
CA VAL A 26 -3.11 4.56 11.75
C VAL A 26 -3.00 4.49 10.24
N VAL A 27 -3.21 5.64 9.59
CA VAL A 27 -2.98 5.80 8.15
C VAL A 27 -1.65 6.51 7.95
N GLY A 28 -0.76 5.93 7.14
CA GLY A 28 0.56 6.49 6.85
C GLY A 28 1.02 6.19 5.44
N TRP A 29 2.06 6.89 5.00
CA TRP A 29 2.70 6.67 3.72
C TRP A 29 3.94 5.80 3.88
N VAL A 30 4.04 4.75 3.07
CA VAL A 30 5.20 3.87 2.99
C VAL A 30 5.72 3.87 1.56
N SER A 31 7.04 3.79 1.39
CA SER A 31 7.60 3.72 0.05
C SER A 31 7.30 2.35 -0.57
N ALA A 32 7.01 2.35 -1.87
CA ALA A 32 6.73 1.14 -2.62
C ALA A 32 7.89 0.16 -2.65
N ILE A 33 9.11 0.66 -2.47
CA ILE A 33 10.34 -0.12 -2.43
C ILE A 33 10.40 -0.98 -1.16
N TYR A 34 9.92 -0.45 -0.03
CA TYR A 34 9.91 -1.18 1.25
C TYR A 34 8.62 -1.97 1.50
N ALA A 35 7.54 -1.63 0.78
CA ALA A 35 6.26 -2.32 0.85
C ALA A 35 5.87 -2.90 -0.52
N PRO A 36 6.47 -4.04 -0.92
CA PRO A 36 6.05 -4.74 -2.13
C PRO A 36 4.62 -5.24 -1.96
N ILE A 37 3.77 -4.91 -2.92
CA ILE A 37 2.39 -5.38 -2.94
C ILE A 37 2.36 -6.82 -3.45
N GLN A 38 1.40 -7.62 -2.97
CA GLN A 38 1.21 -8.97 -3.49
C GLN A 38 0.96 -8.91 -5.00
N ALA A 39 1.55 -9.85 -5.75
CA ALA A 39 1.51 -9.87 -7.21
C ALA A 39 0.08 -9.91 -7.80
N ASN A 40 -0.89 -10.32 -6.98
CA ASN A 40 -2.31 -10.42 -7.29
C ASN A 40 -3.16 -9.30 -6.65
N ALA A 41 -2.54 -8.21 -6.19
CA ALA A 41 -3.26 -7.07 -5.66
C ALA A 41 -3.76 -6.16 -6.79
N ASP A 42 -5.06 -5.90 -6.82
CA ASP A 42 -5.67 -5.01 -7.80
C ASP A 42 -5.33 -3.55 -7.50
N LEU A 43 -4.35 -2.99 -8.23
CA LEU A 43 -3.99 -1.58 -8.08
C LEU A 43 -5.09 -0.64 -8.57
N ASN A 44 -5.99 -1.10 -9.43
CA ASN A 44 -7.08 -0.29 -9.98
C ASN A 44 -8.16 0.04 -8.94
N VAL A 45 -8.28 -0.76 -7.87
CA VAL A 45 -9.20 -0.44 -6.76
C VAL A 45 -8.59 0.52 -5.75
N ILE A 46 -7.28 0.77 -5.83
CA ILE A 46 -6.57 1.69 -4.94
C ILE A 46 -6.63 3.10 -5.57
N PRO A 47 -7.38 4.03 -4.96
CA PRO A 47 -7.49 5.38 -5.49
C PRO A 47 -6.14 6.08 -5.47
N VAL A 48 -5.87 6.83 -6.54
CA VAL A 48 -4.73 7.75 -6.57
C VAL A 48 -5.14 8.95 -5.73
N THR A 49 -4.49 9.12 -4.59
CA THR A 49 -4.64 10.32 -3.77
C THR A 49 -3.43 11.22 -4.07
N GLY A 50 -3.68 12.44 -4.52
CA GLY A 50 -2.68 13.38 -5.02
C GLY A 50 -3.10 14.81 -4.72
#